data_AF-A0A252E7H5-F1
#
_entry.id   AF-A0A252E7H5-F1
#
_cell.length_a   1.000
_cell.length_b   1.000
_cell.length_c   1.000
_cell.angle_alpha   90.00
_cell.angle_beta   90.00
_cell.angle_gamma   90.00
#
_symmetry.space_group_name_H-M   'P 1'
#
loop_
_entity.id
_entity.type
_entity.pdbx_description
1 polymer ?
#
loop_
_entity_poly.entity_id
_entity_poly.type
_entity_poly.pdbx_seq_one_letter_code
_entity_poly.pdbx_strand_id
1 'polypeptide(L)'
;RFEAKLIERFESDRTLKTLSDFRSQAGEKLFYSAQPLTVSNSSCLLCHGKPDQAPKSHVQRYGTQNGYGWKLNQVVGTQIIYIPASEVFANAHKALFLFVSIFIGIFALVIVSINYLLKWRVIQPLKPMVQLAQTISRETVSVTEVRDLERQALTQIAQRTDELGQLGRVFQKMVREVCDREQQLSQQLQQLQVQIDRDKLIHEVTEITESDYFQKLQQTAKEIRQGSREDEGTQGHGDAEK
;
A
#
# COMPACT_ATOMS: atom_id res chain seq x y z
N ARG A 1 -31.95 -55.72 8.89
CA ARG A 1 -31.73 -55.55 7.43
C ARG A 1 -32.15 -54.13 7.06
N PHE A 2 -31.44 -53.43 6.17
CA PHE A 2 -31.68 -52.02 5.88
C PHE A 2 -32.95 -51.82 5.05
N GLU A 3 -33.13 -52.67 4.05
CA GLU A 3 -34.26 -52.72 3.12
C GLU A 3 -35.57 -52.95 3.87
N ALA A 4 -35.56 -53.85 4.86
CA ALA A 4 -36.72 -54.12 5.70
C ALA A 4 -37.18 -52.88 6.48
N LYS A 5 -36.26 -52.06 6.99
CA LYS A 5 -36.59 -50.81 7.70
C LYS A 5 -37.21 -49.76 6.76
N LEU A 6 -36.79 -49.73 5.50
CA LEU A 6 -37.38 -48.84 4.50
C LEU A 6 -38.82 -49.27 4.17
N ILE A 7 -39.05 -50.57 3.97
CA ILE A 7 -40.39 -51.12 3.72
C ILE A 7 -41.31 -50.84 4.92
N GLU A 8 -40.85 -51.09 6.14
CA GLU A 8 -41.62 -50.78 7.36
C GLU A 8 -41.99 -49.30 7.45
N ARG A 9 -41.08 -48.40 7.07
CA ARG A 9 -41.34 -46.96 7.08
C ARG A 9 -42.38 -46.55 6.04
N PHE A 10 -42.30 -47.10 4.83
CA PHE A 10 -43.32 -46.88 3.79
C PHE A 10 -44.67 -47.52 4.15
N GLU A 11 -44.67 -48.63 4.88
CA GLU A 11 -45.89 -49.26 5.40
C GLU A 11 -46.53 -48.40 6.50
N SER A 12 -45.71 -47.84 7.40
CA SER A 12 -46.15 -46.99 8.51
C SER A 12 -46.71 -45.64 8.05
N ASP A 13 -46.17 -45.09 6.97
CA ASP A 13 -46.63 -43.84 6.38
C ASP A 13 -46.76 -43.97 4.86
N ARG A 14 -48.00 -44.23 4.44
CA ARG A 14 -48.39 -44.43 3.04
C ARG A 14 -48.33 -43.15 2.20
N THR A 15 -48.11 -41.98 2.81
CA THR A 15 -47.97 -40.71 2.08
C THR A 15 -46.54 -40.49 1.57
N LEU A 16 -45.56 -41.21 2.13
CA LEU A 16 -44.16 -41.12 1.73
C LEU A 16 -43.94 -41.75 0.36
N LYS A 17 -43.77 -40.89 -0.65
CA LYS A 17 -43.45 -41.31 -2.03
C LYS A 17 -41.97 -41.63 -2.23
N THR A 18 -41.09 -41.05 -1.41
CA THR A 18 -39.64 -41.20 -1.55
C THR A 18 -38.97 -41.00 -0.19
N LEU A 19 -37.94 -41.79 0.08
CA LEU A 19 -37.04 -41.64 1.22
C LEU A 19 -35.61 -41.53 0.69
N SER A 20 -34.91 -40.46 1.04
CA SER A 20 -33.55 -40.24 0.59
C SER A 20 -32.66 -39.86 1.76
N ASP A 21 -31.46 -40.45 1.84
CA ASP A 21 -30.49 -40.15 2.88
C ASP A 21 -29.09 -40.62 2.45
N PHE A 22 -28.09 -40.37 3.29
CA PHE A 22 -26.75 -40.89 3.14
C PHE A 22 -26.57 -42.20 3.87
N ARG A 23 -25.82 -43.11 3.25
CA ARG A 23 -25.42 -44.38 3.84
C ARG A 23 -23.96 -44.66 3.52
N SER A 24 -23.26 -45.24 4.48
CA SER A 24 -21.96 -45.85 4.21
C SER A 24 -22.14 -47.32 3.86
N GLN A 25 -21.65 -47.73 2.69
CA GLN A 25 -21.66 -49.11 2.24
C GLN A 25 -20.32 -49.43 1.57
N ALA A 26 -19.70 -50.56 1.95
CA ALA A 26 -18.39 -50.98 1.44
C ALA A 26 -17.28 -49.92 1.57
N GLY A 27 -17.34 -49.04 2.58
CA GLY A 27 -16.36 -47.98 2.82
C GLY A 27 -16.63 -46.66 2.07
N GLU A 28 -17.65 -46.62 1.21
CA GLU A 28 -18.02 -45.44 0.44
C GLU A 28 -19.30 -44.78 0.98
N LYS A 29 -19.33 -43.44 0.96
CA LYS A 29 -20.53 -42.66 1.30
C LYS A 29 -21.40 -42.52 0.06
N LEU A 30 -22.50 -43.25 0.04
CA LEU A 30 -23.50 -43.23 -1.02
C LEU A 30 -24.70 -42.41 -0.58
N PHE A 31 -25.23 -41.59 -1.47
CA PHE A 31 -26.57 -41.04 -1.32
C PHE A 31 -27.54 -42.05 -1.93
N TYR A 32 -28.58 -42.44 -1.19
CA TYR A 32 -29.62 -43.30 -1.72
C TYR A 32 -30.93 -42.56 -1.85
N SER A 33 -31.72 -42.94 -2.85
CA SER A 33 -33.13 -42.56 -2.97
C SER A 33 -33.94 -43.84 -3.15
N ALA A 34 -34.90 -44.02 -2.25
CA ALA A 34 -35.73 -45.21 -2.16
C ALA A 34 -37.20 -44.85 -2.42
N GLN A 35 -37.91 -45.72 -3.15
CA GLN A 35 -39.34 -45.56 -3.46
C GLN A 35 -40.10 -46.86 -3.16
N PRO A 36 -41.33 -46.80 -2.61
CA PRO A 36 -42.10 -48.00 -2.30
C PRO A 36 -42.60 -48.69 -3.56
N LEU A 37 -42.50 -50.01 -3.59
CA LEU A 37 -43.17 -50.83 -4.59
C LEU A 37 -44.52 -51.30 -4.01
N THR A 38 -45.57 -50.57 -4.35
CA THR A 38 -46.93 -50.87 -3.90
C THR A 38 -47.69 -51.66 -4.95
N VAL A 39 -48.44 -52.68 -4.51
CA VAL A 39 -49.36 -53.45 -5.37
C VAL A 39 -50.59 -52.59 -5.69
N SER A 40 -50.47 -51.73 -6.70
CA SER A 40 -51.54 -50.80 -7.07
C SER A 40 -52.69 -51.46 -7.83
N ASN A 41 -52.43 -52.57 -8.54
CA ASN A 41 -53.39 -53.21 -9.43
C ASN A 41 -53.62 -54.69 -9.04
N SER A 42 -54.85 -55.17 -9.24
CA SER A 42 -55.22 -56.57 -9.00
C SER A 42 -54.53 -57.56 -9.94
N SER A 43 -54.07 -57.11 -11.12
CA SER A 43 -53.34 -57.93 -12.07
C SER A 43 -52.05 -58.52 -11.49
N CYS A 44 -51.42 -57.85 -10.52
CA CYS A 44 -50.25 -58.37 -9.81
C CYS A 44 -50.55 -59.66 -9.05
N LEU A 45 -51.78 -59.80 -8.54
CA LEU A 45 -52.22 -60.95 -7.75
C LEU A 45 -52.45 -62.20 -8.60
N LEU A 46 -52.50 -62.08 -9.93
CA LEU A 46 -52.57 -63.23 -10.84
C LEU A 46 -51.33 -64.12 -10.73
N CYS A 47 -50.17 -63.54 -10.44
CA CYS A 47 -48.91 -64.28 -10.26
C CYS A 47 -48.45 -64.31 -8.80
N HIS A 48 -48.72 -63.26 -8.02
CA HIS A 48 -48.24 -63.12 -6.64
C HIS A 48 -49.32 -63.33 -5.56
N GLY A 49 -50.53 -63.74 -5.95
CA GLY A 49 -51.62 -64.11 -5.06
C GLY A 49 -51.37 -65.49 -4.46
N LYS A 50 -52.23 -66.47 -4.76
CA LYS A 50 -52.02 -67.85 -4.30
C LYS A 50 -51.19 -68.66 -5.32
N PRO A 51 -50.28 -69.55 -4.87
CA PRO A 51 -49.45 -70.33 -5.79
C PRO A 51 -50.21 -71.25 -6.75
N ASP A 52 -51.40 -71.71 -6.37
CA ASP A 52 -52.28 -72.57 -7.19
C ASP A 52 -52.95 -71.82 -8.35
N GLN A 53 -53.03 -70.49 -8.27
CA GLN A 53 -53.64 -69.62 -9.27
C GLN A 53 -52.61 -69.03 -10.25
N ALA A 54 -51.33 -69.11 -9.91
CA ALA A 54 -50.25 -68.56 -10.74
C ALA A 54 -50.02 -69.41 -12.00
N PRO A 55 -49.58 -68.79 -13.12
CA PRO A 55 -49.26 -69.52 -14.35
C PRO A 55 -48.27 -70.66 -14.10
N LYS A 56 -48.51 -71.83 -14.69
CA LYS A 56 -47.68 -73.03 -14.49
C LYS A 56 -46.19 -72.79 -14.78
N SER A 57 -45.88 -71.97 -15.79
CA SER A 57 -44.51 -71.60 -16.14
C SER A 57 -43.81 -70.77 -15.05
N HIS A 58 -44.55 -69.94 -14.31
CA HIS A 58 -44.02 -69.14 -13.21
C HIS A 58 -43.69 -70.03 -12.01
N VAL A 59 -44.64 -70.90 -11.62
CA VAL A 59 -44.47 -71.85 -10.51
C VAL A 59 -43.31 -72.82 -10.77
N GLN A 60 -43.17 -73.30 -12.01
CA GLN A 60 -42.08 -74.19 -12.37
C GLN A 60 -40.70 -73.52 -12.27
N ARG A 61 -40.60 -72.22 -12.54
CA ARG A 61 -39.33 -71.48 -12.53
C ARG A 61 -38.96 -70.93 -11.15
N TYR A 62 -39.93 -70.47 -10.37
CA TYR A 62 -39.71 -69.77 -9.10
C TYR A 62 -40.18 -70.55 -7.86
N GLY A 63 -40.84 -71.69 -8.05
CA GLY A 63 -41.39 -72.51 -6.98
C GLY A 63 -42.68 -71.92 -6.37
N THR A 64 -43.04 -72.42 -5.19
CA THR A 64 -44.27 -72.06 -4.46
C THR A 64 -44.03 -71.41 -3.10
N GLN A 65 -42.77 -71.28 -2.67
CA GLN A 65 -42.44 -70.89 -1.29
C GLN A 65 -42.40 -69.36 -1.08
N ASN A 66 -41.78 -68.61 -1.99
CA ASN A 66 -41.53 -67.18 -1.81
C ASN A 66 -42.20 -66.36 -2.92
N GLY A 67 -42.58 -65.12 -2.61
CA GLY A 67 -43.15 -64.19 -3.60
C GLY A 67 -44.66 -64.34 -3.84
N TYR A 68 -45.37 -65.05 -2.96
CA TYR A 68 -46.84 -65.21 -2.99
C TYR A 68 -47.49 -64.58 -1.75
N GLY A 69 -48.81 -64.49 -1.73
CA GLY A 69 -49.60 -63.97 -0.61
C GLY A 69 -49.69 -62.45 -0.56
N TRP A 70 -49.38 -61.75 -1.66
CA TRP A 70 -49.48 -60.29 -1.73
C TRP A 70 -50.94 -59.83 -1.60
N LYS A 71 -51.14 -58.65 -1.01
CA LYS A 71 -52.45 -58.00 -0.90
C LYS A 71 -52.49 -56.73 -1.75
N LEU A 72 -53.69 -56.37 -2.24
CA LEU A 72 -53.90 -55.11 -2.93
C LEU A 72 -53.54 -53.94 -2.00
N ASN A 73 -52.86 -52.93 -2.55
CA ASN A 73 -52.32 -51.76 -1.86
C ASN A 73 -51.24 -52.06 -0.81
N GLN A 74 -50.65 -53.26 -0.78
CA GLN A 74 -49.51 -53.56 0.10
C GLN A 74 -48.19 -53.06 -0.49
N VAL A 75 -47.27 -52.54 0.34
CA VAL A 75 -45.86 -52.32 -0.04
C VAL A 75 -45.13 -53.65 0.08
N VAL A 76 -44.73 -54.19 -1.05
CA VAL A 76 -44.07 -55.51 -1.13
C VAL A 76 -42.56 -55.40 -1.24
N GLY A 77 -42.05 -54.20 -1.50
CA GLY A 77 -40.63 -53.94 -1.64
C GLY A 77 -40.30 -52.46 -1.73
N THR A 78 -39.04 -52.17 -1.98
CA THR A 78 -38.52 -50.83 -2.21
C THR A 78 -37.54 -50.84 -3.37
N GLN A 79 -37.62 -49.83 -4.24
CA GLN A 79 -36.66 -49.59 -5.31
C GLN A 79 -35.66 -48.58 -4.79
N ILE A 80 -34.36 -48.93 -4.80
CA ILE A 80 -33.31 -48.08 -4.25
C ILE A 80 -32.29 -47.77 -5.34
N ILE A 81 -32.02 -46.50 -5.56
CA ILE A 81 -30.94 -46.03 -6.41
C ILE A 81 -29.85 -45.45 -5.52
N TYR A 82 -28.61 -45.84 -5.78
CA TYR A 82 -27.42 -45.35 -5.08
C TYR A 82 -26.61 -44.45 -6.00
N ILE A 83 -26.18 -43.31 -5.47
CA ILE A 83 -25.38 -42.32 -6.19
C ILE A 83 -24.11 -42.08 -5.36
N PRO A 84 -22.91 -42.29 -5.92
CA PRO A 84 -21.66 -42.01 -5.21
C PRO A 84 -21.54 -40.52 -4.94
N ALA A 85 -21.66 -40.14 -3.67
CA ALA A 85 -21.66 -38.73 -3.30
C ALA A 85 -20.26 -38.12 -3.40
N SER A 86 -19.21 -38.95 -3.27
CA SER A 86 -17.80 -38.56 -3.33
C SER A 86 -17.44 -37.82 -4.62
N GLU A 87 -17.93 -38.29 -5.78
CA GLU A 87 -17.60 -37.68 -7.07
C GLU A 87 -18.25 -36.30 -7.24
N VAL A 88 -19.52 -36.18 -6.84
CA VAL A 88 -20.27 -34.92 -6.89
C VAL A 88 -19.62 -33.89 -5.98
N PHE A 89 -19.29 -34.27 -4.74
CA PHE A 89 -18.64 -33.37 -3.80
C PHE A 89 -17.20 -33.02 -4.19
N ALA A 90 -16.42 -33.97 -4.73
CA ALA A 90 -15.06 -33.69 -5.18
C ALA A 90 -15.02 -32.64 -6.29
N ASN A 91 -15.95 -32.72 -7.25
CA ASN A 91 -16.06 -31.73 -8.32
C ASN A 91 -16.53 -30.37 -7.78
N ALA A 92 -17.47 -30.35 -6.84
CA ALA A 92 -17.91 -29.12 -6.17
C ALA A 92 -16.76 -28.44 -5.41
N HIS A 93 -15.95 -29.21 -4.67
CA HIS A 93 -14.78 -28.69 -3.97
C HIS A 93 -13.70 -28.16 -4.92
N LYS A 94 -13.43 -28.85 -6.04
CA LYS A 94 -12.49 -28.36 -7.06
C LYS A 94 -12.94 -27.03 -7.65
N ALA A 95 -14.21 -26.92 -8.04
CA ALA A 95 -14.77 -25.68 -8.57
C ALA A 95 -14.68 -24.55 -7.54
N LEU A 96 -15.08 -24.81 -6.30
CA LEU A 96 -15.01 -23.84 -5.21
C LEU A 96 -13.57 -23.38 -4.96
N PHE A 97 -12.60 -24.30 -4.91
CA PHE A 97 -11.19 -23.95 -4.71
C PHE A 97 -10.65 -23.12 -5.88
N LEU A 98 -11.02 -23.44 -7.12
CA LEU A 98 -10.66 -22.67 -8.31
C LEU A 98 -11.22 -21.24 -8.21
N PHE A 99 -12.51 -21.09 -7.90
CA PHE A 99 -13.13 -19.77 -7.72
C PHE A 99 -12.43 -18.97 -6.62
N VAL A 100 -12.26 -19.56 -5.43
CA VAL A 100 -11.60 -18.90 -4.29
C VAL A 100 -10.17 -18.52 -4.62
N SER A 101 -9.42 -19.38 -5.31
CA SER A 101 -8.04 -19.12 -5.72
C SER A 101 -7.94 -17.94 -6.70
N ILE A 102 -8.83 -17.86 -7.69
CA ILE A 102 -8.90 -16.71 -8.61
C ILE A 102 -9.19 -15.42 -7.85
N PHE A 103 -10.19 -15.43 -6.96
CA PHE A 103 -10.52 -14.27 -6.15
C PHE A 103 -9.33 -13.81 -5.30
N ILE A 104 -8.67 -14.73 -4.59
CA ILE A 104 -7.46 -14.42 -3.80
C ILE A 104 -6.35 -13.87 -4.69
N GLY A 105 -6.15 -14.43 -5.89
CA GLY A 105 -5.16 -13.95 -6.86
C GLY A 105 -5.42 -12.51 -7.30
N ILE A 106 -6.68 -12.17 -7.60
CA ILE A 106 -7.09 -10.81 -7.98
C ILE A 106 -6.86 -9.85 -6.80
N PHE A 107 -7.32 -10.20 -5.60
CA PHE A 107 -7.12 -9.36 -4.42
C PHE A 107 -5.64 -9.15 -4.10
N ALA A 108 -4.82 -10.19 -4.18
CA ALA A 108 -3.37 -10.08 -3.99
C ALA A 108 -2.74 -9.16 -5.03
N LEU A 109 -3.13 -9.29 -6.31
CA LEU A 109 -2.67 -8.43 -7.39
C LEU A 109 -3.04 -6.96 -7.14
N VAL A 110 -4.28 -6.69 -6.72
CA VAL A 110 -4.75 -5.34 -6.40
C VAL A 110 -3.98 -4.76 -5.22
N ILE A 111 -3.80 -5.52 -4.14
CA ILE A 111 -3.04 -5.09 -2.95
C ILE A 111 -1.59 -4.77 -3.32
N VAL A 112 -0.93 -5.65 -4.08
CA VAL A 112 0.45 -5.43 -4.55
C VAL A 112 0.50 -4.20 -5.46
N SER A 113 -0.45 -4.06 -6.40
CA SER A 113 -0.51 -2.93 -7.32
C SER A 113 -0.71 -1.60 -6.61
N ILE A 114 -1.63 -1.54 -5.63
CA ILE A 114 -1.86 -0.34 -4.82
C ILE A 114 -0.60 -0.01 -4.01
N ASN A 115 -0.02 -0.96 -3.29
CA ASN A 115 1.20 -0.72 -2.51
C ASN A 115 2.37 -0.27 -3.38
N TYR A 116 2.52 -0.87 -4.57
CA TYR A 116 3.53 -0.50 -5.54
C TYR A 116 3.30 0.92 -6.07
N LEU A 117 2.06 1.24 -6.46
CA LEU A 117 1.68 2.56 -6.95
C LEU A 117 1.87 3.64 -5.88
N LEU A 118 1.48 3.36 -4.63
CA LEU A 118 1.66 4.30 -3.52
C LEU A 118 3.16 4.56 -3.27
N LYS A 119 3.97 3.50 -3.28
CA LYS A 119 5.42 3.63 -3.09
C LYS A 119 6.08 4.47 -4.19
N TRP A 120 5.68 4.25 -5.44
CA TRP A 120 6.28 4.93 -6.59
C TRP A 120 5.73 6.35 -6.78
N ARG A 121 4.41 6.54 -6.71
CA ARG A 121 3.78 7.85 -6.97
C ARG A 121 3.76 8.80 -5.79
N VAL A 122 3.77 8.30 -4.55
CA VAL A 122 3.62 9.13 -3.34
C VAL A 122 4.88 9.09 -2.47
N ILE A 123 5.31 7.91 -2.03
CA ILE A 123 6.39 7.81 -1.03
C ILE A 123 7.75 8.24 -1.59
N GLN A 124 8.12 7.79 -2.79
CA GLN A 124 9.38 8.18 -3.42
C GLN A 124 9.54 9.69 -3.62
N PRO A 125 8.56 10.42 -4.22
CA PRO A 125 8.69 11.87 -4.38
C PRO A 125 8.62 12.64 -3.05
N LEU A 126 8.02 12.09 -1.98
CA LEU A 126 8.01 12.77 -0.68
C LEU A 126 9.37 12.75 0.04
N LYS A 127 10.18 11.69 -0.14
CA LYS A 127 11.47 11.54 0.55
C LYS A 127 12.40 12.76 0.46
N PRO A 128 12.67 13.34 -0.71
CA PRO A 128 13.54 14.51 -0.80
C PRO A 128 12.97 15.75 -0.09
N MET A 129 11.64 15.93 -0.06
CA MET A 129 11.03 17.04 0.68
C MET A 129 11.28 16.92 2.19
N VAL A 130 11.13 15.70 2.72
CA VAL A 130 11.39 15.41 4.14
C VAL A 130 12.87 15.63 4.45
N GLN A 131 13.77 15.17 3.59
CA GLN A 131 15.21 15.38 3.76
C GLN A 131 15.57 16.87 3.75
N LEU A 132 15.03 17.65 2.81
CA LEU A 132 15.31 19.08 2.72
C LEU A 132 14.75 19.86 3.92
N ALA A 133 13.54 19.52 4.39
CA ALA A 133 12.98 20.10 5.61
C ALA A 133 13.83 19.78 6.85
N GLN A 134 14.34 18.55 6.96
CA GLN A 134 15.27 18.17 8.04
C GLN A 134 16.61 18.89 7.95
N THR A 135 17.12 19.12 6.73
CA THR A 135 18.36 19.87 6.51
C THR A 135 18.21 21.33 6.90
N ILE A 136 17.13 22.00 6.49
CA ILE A 136 16.85 23.40 6.86
C ILE A 136 16.62 23.55 8.37
N SER A 137 16.00 22.54 9.00
CA SER A 137 15.80 22.55 10.46
C SER A 137 17.08 22.34 11.25
N ARG A 138 18.16 21.84 10.64
CA ARG A 138 19.46 21.70 11.30
C ARG A 138 20.25 22.99 11.10
N GLU A 139 20.57 23.65 12.20
CA GLU A 139 21.16 25.00 12.33
C GLU A 139 22.55 25.19 11.69
N THR A 140 23.07 24.24 10.90
CA THR A 140 24.49 24.14 10.52
C THR A 140 24.74 24.04 9.01
N VAL A 141 23.74 24.21 8.15
CA VAL A 141 23.89 23.92 6.72
C VAL A 141 23.97 25.19 5.89
N SER A 142 24.91 25.22 4.94
CA SER A 142 25.13 26.37 4.06
C SER A 142 23.97 26.59 3.09
N VAL A 143 23.60 27.86 2.86
CA VAL A 143 22.55 28.27 1.89
C VAL A 143 22.80 27.68 0.49
N THR A 144 24.07 27.44 0.14
CA THR A 144 24.50 26.80 -1.11
C THR A 144 24.08 25.33 -1.21
N GLU A 145 24.27 24.53 -0.15
CA GLU A 145 23.87 23.11 -0.14
C GLU A 145 22.35 22.96 -0.22
N VAL A 146 21.61 23.84 0.46
CA VAL A 146 20.14 23.85 0.43
C VAL A 146 19.62 24.19 -0.98
N ARG A 147 20.22 25.15 -1.69
CA ARG A 147 19.83 25.52 -3.07
C ARG A 147 20.12 24.43 -4.09
N ASP A 148 21.21 23.68 -3.94
CA ASP A 148 21.52 22.58 -4.86
C ASP A 148 20.57 21.39 -4.69
N LEU A 149 20.23 21.06 -3.44
CA LEU A 149 19.18 20.08 -3.11
C LEU A 149 17.79 20.54 -3.57
N GLU A 150 17.44 21.83 -3.43
CA GLU A 150 16.21 22.42 -3.95
C GLU A 150 16.12 22.19 -5.48
N ARG A 151 17.19 22.52 -6.21
CA ARG A 151 17.24 22.46 -7.68
C ARG A 151 17.18 21.03 -8.23
N GLN A 152 17.81 20.06 -7.57
CA GLN A 152 17.74 18.66 -8.03
C GLN A 152 16.42 17.99 -7.68
N ALA A 153 15.91 18.19 -6.46
CA ALA A 153 14.86 17.33 -5.94
C ALA A 153 13.45 17.93 -5.99
N LEU A 154 13.31 19.24 -5.75
CA LEU A 154 12.01 19.90 -5.77
C LEU A 154 11.53 20.23 -7.18
N THR A 155 12.42 20.47 -8.13
CA THR A 155 12.06 20.81 -9.52
C THR A 155 11.27 19.68 -10.19
N GLN A 156 11.61 18.42 -9.92
CA GLN A 156 10.87 17.27 -10.46
C GLN A 156 9.46 17.15 -9.87
N ILE A 157 9.28 17.51 -8.59
CA ILE A 157 7.98 17.47 -7.92
C ILE A 157 7.13 18.65 -8.36
N ALA A 158 7.71 19.85 -8.42
CA ALA A 158 7.02 21.09 -8.81
C ALA A 158 6.50 21.07 -10.26
N GLN A 159 7.08 20.24 -11.13
CA GLN A 159 6.60 20.01 -12.49
C GLN A 159 5.33 19.14 -12.56
N ARG A 160 4.97 18.43 -11.48
CA ARG A 160 3.73 17.66 -11.44
C ARG A 160 2.51 18.58 -11.41
N THR A 161 1.44 18.13 -12.05
CA THR A 161 0.17 18.86 -12.15
C THR A 161 -0.84 18.45 -11.07
N ASP A 162 -0.46 17.54 -10.17
CA ASP A 162 -1.28 17.07 -9.05
C ASP A 162 -1.06 17.91 -7.77
N GLU A 163 -1.78 17.57 -6.70
CA GLU A 163 -1.70 18.23 -5.40
C GLU A 163 -0.29 18.19 -4.80
N LEU A 164 0.47 17.11 -5.08
CA LEU A 164 1.87 17.00 -4.69
C LEU A 164 2.75 18.02 -5.43
N GLY A 165 2.48 18.26 -6.72
CA GLY A 165 3.16 19.32 -7.46
C GLY A 165 2.81 20.72 -6.98
N GLN A 166 1.56 20.96 -6.58
CA GLN A 166 1.18 22.22 -5.93
C GLN A 166 1.92 22.41 -4.61
N LEU A 167 1.97 21.39 -3.76
CA LEU A 167 2.74 21.41 -2.51
C LEU A 167 4.23 21.66 -2.78
N GLY A 168 4.79 21.03 -3.81
CA GLY A 168 6.17 21.25 -4.24
C GLY A 168 6.48 22.70 -4.61
N ARG A 169 5.60 23.35 -5.37
CA ARG A 169 5.77 24.77 -5.72
C ARG A 169 5.69 25.70 -4.51
N VAL A 170 4.76 25.45 -3.59
CA VAL A 170 4.61 26.24 -2.36
C VAL A 170 5.83 26.05 -1.44
N PHE A 171 6.26 24.81 -1.23
CA PHE A 171 7.44 24.51 -0.42
C PHE A 171 8.70 25.13 -1.03
N GLN A 172 8.86 25.07 -2.35
CA GLN A 172 9.97 25.71 -3.05
C GLN A 172 10.02 27.23 -2.83
N LYS A 173 8.85 27.89 -2.86
CA LYS A 173 8.75 29.33 -2.55
C LYS A 173 9.18 29.62 -1.11
N MET A 174 8.71 28.82 -0.15
CA MET A 174 9.08 28.95 1.25
C MET A 174 10.59 28.80 1.46
N VAL A 175 11.22 27.78 0.86
CA VAL A 175 12.67 27.54 0.99
C VAL A 175 13.47 28.73 0.49
N ARG A 176 13.13 29.27 -0.69
CA ARG A 176 13.82 30.46 -1.22
C ARG A 176 13.66 31.67 -0.31
N GLU A 177 12.46 31.92 0.18
CA GLU A 177 12.19 33.06 1.05
C GLU A 177 12.94 32.97 2.40
N VAL A 178 13.09 31.75 2.95
CA VAL A 178 13.91 31.51 4.15
C VAL A 178 15.39 31.76 3.84
N CYS A 179 15.92 31.20 2.75
CA CYS A 179 17.31 31.41 2.36
C CYS A 179 17.62 32.88 2.09
N ASP A 180 16.73 33.60 1.41
CA ASP A 180 16.89 35.02 1.12
C ASP A 180 16.91 35.84 2.42
N ARG A 181 16.02 35.53 3.38
CA ARG A 181 16.00 36.16 4.71
C ARG A 181 17.28 35.91 5.51
N GLU A 182 17.75 34.66 5.56
CA GLU A 182 19.00 34.30 6.25
C GLU A 182 20.21 35.02 5.64
N GLN A 183 20.30 35.06 4.31
CA GLN A 183 21.37 35.75 3.61
C GLN A 183 21.33 37.27 3.87
N GLN A 184 20.14 37.87 3.82
CA GLN A 184 19.96 39.30 4.10
C GLN A 184 20.34 39.62 5.55
N LEU A 185 19.92 38.80 6.51
CA LEU A 185 20.27 38.95 7.92
C LEU A 185 21.79 38.85 8.13
N SER A 186 22.44 37.86 7.51
CA SER A 186 23.89 37.69 7.56
C SER A 186 24.64 38.89 6.97
N GLN A 187 24.16 39.45 5.86
CA GLN A 187 24.72 40.67 5.27
C GLN A 187 24.56 41.89 6.19
N GLN A 188 23.39 42.05 6.82
CA GLN A 188 23.16 43.12 7.79
C GLN A 188 24.10 43.01 8.99
N LEU A 189 24.32 41.79 9.51
CA LEU A 189 25.27 41.55 10.60
C LEU A 189 26.71 41.85 10.18
N GLN A 190 27.14 41.42 8.98
CA GLN A 190 28.47 41.76 8.46
C GLN A 190 28.67 43.26 8.29
N GLN A 191 27.66 43.97 7.77
CA GLN A 191 27.73 45.41 7.59
C GLN A 191 27.79 46.13 8.94
N LEU A 192 26.97 45.72 9.92
CA LEU A 192 27.02 46.23 11.29
C LEU A 192 28.39 45.98 11.92
N GLN A 193 28.98 44.81 11.71
CA GLN A 193 30.30 44.48 12.25
C GLN A 193 31.40 45.34 11.64
N VAL A 194 31.39 45.56 10.32
CA VAL A 194 32.32 46.48 9.65
C VAL A 194 32.17 47.91 10.17
N GLN A 195 30.93 48.35 10.44
CA GLN A 195 30.68 49.67 10.99
C GLN A 195 31.24 49.81 12.41
N ILE A 196 30.96 48.84 13.29
CA ILE A 196 31.49 48.80 14.66
C ILE A 196 33.02 48.76 14.65
N ASP A 197 33.62 47.93 13.79
CA ASP A 197 35.08 47.82 13.71
C ASP A 197 35.72 49.11 13.19
N ARG A 198 35.07 49.80 12.23
CA ARG A 198 35.49 51.15 11.81
C ARG A 198 35.39 52.18 12.91
N ASP A 199 34.28 52.20 13.64
CA ASP A 199 34.05 53.17 14.70
C ASP A 199 35.07 52.97 15.83
N LYS A 200 35.38 51.71 16.19
CA LYS A 200 36.47 51.38 17.12
C LYS A 200 37.84 51.84 16.62
N LEU A 201 38.16 51.57 15.35
CA LEU A 201 39.43 51.97 14.76
C LEU A 201 39.58 53.50 14.75
N ILE A 202 38.52 54.23 14.41
CA ILE A 202 38.52 55.69 14.47
C ILE A 202 38.76 56.14 15.90
N HIS A 203 38.06 55.57 16.89
CA HIS A 203 38.23 55.95 18.29
C HIS A 203 39.68 55.73 18.78
N GLU A 204 40.27 54.57 18.49
CA GLU A 204 41.65 54.22 18.86
C GLU A 204 42.68 55.12 18.16
N VAL A 205 42.48 55.42 16.86
CA VAL A 205 43.32 56.37 16.14
C VAL A 205 43.18 57.79 16.71
N THR A 206 41.98 58.20 17.13
CA THR A 206 41.75 59.53 17.70
C THR A 206 42.52 59.67 19.03
N GLU A 207 42.47 58.64 19.89
CA GLU A 207 43.24 58.57 21.13
C GLU A 207 44.76 58.64 20.87
N ILE A 208 45.25 58.00 19.82
CA ILE A 208 46.67 58.08 19.41
C ILE A 208 47.02 59.47 18.85
N THR A 209 46.14 60.11 18.09
CA THR A 209 46.38 61.45 17.54
C THR A 209 46.32 62.56 18.59
N GLU A 210 45.57 62.33 19.68
CA GLU A 210 45.47 63.24 20.82
C GLU A 210 46.60 63.05 21.84
N SER A 211 47.42 62.01 21.69
CA SER A 211 48.64 61.82 22.48
C SER A 211 49.62 62.99 22.30
N ASP A 212 50.15 63.50 23.41
CA ASP A 212 51.17 64.56 23.48
C ASP A 212 52.37 64.30 22.56
N TYR A 213 52.68 63.03 22.29
CA TYR A 213 53.78 62.64 21.41
C TYR A 213 53.51 62.97 19.93
N PHE A 214 52.29 62.74 19.46
CA PHE A 214 51.91 63.00 18.06
C PHE A 214 51.81 64.51 17.79
N GLN A 215 51.29 65.28 18.75
CA GLN A 215 51.28 66.75 18.66
C GLN A 215 52.71 67.31 18.61
N LYS A 216 53.63 66.79 19.44
CA LYS A 216 55.05 67.17 19.39
C LYS A 216 55.69 66.90 18.04
N LEU A 217 55.47 65.72 17.46
CA LEU A 217 56.00 65.38 16.13
C LEU A 217 55.48 66.32 15.04
N GLN A 218 54.19 66.68 15.10
CA GLN A 218 53.59 67.61 14.15
C GLN A 218 54.20 69.02 14.29
N GLN A 219 54.51 69.44 15.51
CA GLN A 219 55.15 70.71 15.79
C GLN A 219 56.60 70.73 15.32
N THR A 220 57.40 69.70 15.62
CA THR A 220 58.77 69.56 15.12
C THR A 220 58.84 69.55 13.59
N ALA A 221 57.91 68.86 12.92
CA ALA A 221 57.86 68.85 11.45
C ALA A 221 57.50 70.22 10.85
N LYS A 222 56.68 71.02 11.55
CA LYS A 222 56.30 72.37 11.15
C LYS A 222 57.46 73.35 11.32
N GLU A 223 58.22 73.21 12.40
CA GLU A 223 59.44 73.99 12.66
C GLU A 223 60.51 73.74 11.58
N ILE A 224 60.74 72.48 11.20
CA ILE A 224 61.70 72.12 10.12
C ILE A 224 61.27 72.71 8.76
N ARG A 225 59.97 72.73 8.47
CA ARG A 225 59.42 73.32 7.23
C ARG A 225 59.52 74.84 7.18
N GLN A 226 59.42 75.51 8.33
CA GLN A 226 59.58 76.96 8.39
C GLN A 226 61.07 77.34 8.31
N GLY A 227 61.96 76.57 8.92
CA GLY A 227 63.41 76.76 8.79
C GLY A 227 63.96 76.55 7.38
N SER A 228 63.31 75.72 6.55
CA SER A 228 63.75 75.48 5.15
C SER A 228 63.30 76.55 4.15
N ARG A 229 62.51 77.55 4.57
CA ARG A 229 61.96 78.59 3.67
C ARG A 229 62.69 79.93 3.75
N GLU A 230 63.64 80.08 4.67
CA GLU A 230 64.43 81.30 4.85
C GLU A 230 65.79 81.27 4.13
N ASP A 231 66.22 80.14 3.56
CA ASP A 231 67.58 79.95 2.99
C ASP A 231 67.68 80.03 1.44
N GLU A 232 66.61 80.40 0.72
CA GLU A 232 66.56 80.44 -0.77
C GLU A 232 66.53 81.87 -1.38
N GLY A 233 66.93 82.89 -0.61
CA GLY A 233 66.72 84.32 -0.96
C GLY A 233 67.94 85.18 -1.26
N THR A 234 69.13 84.66 -1.63
CA THR A 234 70.27 85.53 -2.01
C THR A 234 71.26 84.86 -2.99
N GLN A 235 71.11 85.06 -4.32
CA GLN A 235 72.19 85.20 -5.33
C GLN A 235 71.67 85.06 -6.77
N GLY A 236 71.97 86.04 -7.63
CA GLY A 236 71.76 85.94 -9.08
C GLY A 236 71.77 87.28 -9.84
N HIS A 237 72.90 87.98 -9.84
CA HIS A 237 73.21 89.14 -10.71
C HIS A 237 74.37 88.76 -11.65
N GLY A 238 74.25 89.09 -12.94
CA GLY A 238 75.40 89.34 -13.83
C GLY A 238 75.54 88.44 -15.06
N ASP A 239 75.27 89.08 -16.22
CA ASP A 239 76.03 89.02 -17.49
C ASP A 239 76.02 87.76 -18.37
N ALA A 240 76.22 87.80 -19.70
CA ALA A 240 76.05 88.74 -20.81
C ALA A 240 76.49 87.98 -22.10
N GLU A 241 76.05 88.49 -23.25
CA GLU A 241 76.80 88.50 -24.53
C GLU A 241 76.51 87.47 -25.64
N LYS A 242 76.24 88.08 -26.82
CA LYS A 242 76.16 87.63 -28.22
C LYS A 242 74.89 86.98 -28.77
#